data_AF-A0A0X3SD43-F1
#
_entry.id   AF-A0A0X3SD43-F1
#
_cell.length_a   1.000
_cell.length_b   1.000
_cell.length_c   1.000
_cell.angle_alpha   90.00
_cell.angle_beta   90.00
_cell.angle_gamma   90.00
#
_symmetry.space_group_name_H-M   'P 1'
#
loop_
_entity.id
_entity.type
_entity.pdbx_description
1 polymer ?
#
loop_
_entity_poly.entity_id
_entity_poly.type
_entity_poly.pdbx_seq_one_letter_code
_entity_poly.pdbx_strand_id
1 'polypeptide(L)'
;MNTPDFIDCCRTPELGVVRTLYASHHDMESLQQCTSCGTYWFHRFHERIDWTSGDDDLTSWFTALTDEEGARLRIMTEGRNEDLSFLTTRPSWMDDHDGVRRVDGAPDHPWS
;
A
#
# COMPACT_ATOMS: atom_id res chain seq x y z
N MET A 1 7.96 -5.15 24.25
CA MET A 1 8.55 -3.87 23.81
C MET A 1 7.42 -2.86 23.81
N ASN A 2 7.57 -1.76 24.56
CA ASN A 2 6.53 -0.73 24.62
C ASN A 2 6.61 0.12 23.36
N THR A 3 5.53 0.13 22.59
CA THR A 3 5.35 1.00 21.44
C THR A 3 5.13 2.44 21.94
N PRO A 4 5.85 3.46 21.43
CA PRO A 4 5.66 4.85 21.85
C PRO A 4 4.36 5.47 21.32
N ASP A 5 3.74 6.33 22.14
CA ASP A 5 2.39 6.92 22.03
C ASP A 5 2.18 8.03 20.99
N PHE A 6 2.99 8.17 19.94
CA PHE A 6 2.82 9.25 18.94
C PHE A 6 2.68 8.74 17.50
N ILE A 7 2.03 7.60 17.34
CA ILE A 7 1.90 6.90 16.07
C ILE A 7 0.43 6.62 15.80
N ASP A 8 -0.25 7.65 15.31
CA ASP A 8 -1.65 7.55 14.91
C ASP A 8 -1.82 7.39 13.39
N CYS A 9 -0.73 7.33 12.61
CA CYS A 9 -0.78 6.99 11.18
C CYS A 9 0.49 6.38 10.57
N CYS A 10 1.61 6.25 11.30
CA CYS A 10 2.91 5.90 10.71
C CYS A 10 3.43 4.48 11.04
N ARG A 11 2.64 3.66 11.76
CA ARG A 11 2.90 2.20 11.93
C ARG A 11 1.68 1.33 11.65
N THR A 12 0.49 1.77 12.05
CA THR A 12 -0.78 1.13 11.67
C THR A 12 -1.70 2.25 11.20
N PRO A 13 -1.84 2.44 9.89
CA PRO A 13 -2.40 3.67 9.38
C PRO A 13 -3.94 3.57 9.34
N GLU A 14 -4.65 4.47 10.02
CA GLU A 14 -6.09 4.63 9.79
C GLU A 14 -6.26 5.38 8.47
N LEU A 15 -6.32 4.61 7.39
CA LEU A 15 -6.31 5.12 6.03
C LEU A 15 -7.71 5.14 5.44
N GLY A 16 -8.13 6.32 5.02
CA GLY A 16 -9.29 6.48 4.15
C GLY A 16 -8.89 6.29 2.70
N VAL A 17 -9.63 5.48 1.94
CA VAL A 17 -9.46 5.39 0.49
C VAL A 17 -9.89 6.72 -0.14
N VAL A 18 -8.92 7.42 -0.74
CA VAL A 18 -9.19 8.62 -1.52
C VAL A 18 -9.60 8.24 -2.94
N ARG A 19 -8.95 7.20 -3.48
CA ARG A 19 -9.18 6.76 -4.85
C ARG A 19 -8.67 5.34 -5.09
N THR A 20 -9.44 4.52 -5.79
CA THR A 20 -8.96 3.28 -6.39
C THR A 20 -8.30 3.57 -7.74
N LEU A 21 -7.06 3.10 -7.92
CA LEU A 21 -6.27 3.28 -9.14
C LEU A 21 -6.38 2.06 -10.06
N TYR A 22 -6.44 0.87 -9.45
CA TYR A 22 -6.63 -0.41 -10.12
C TYR A 22 -7.32 -1.39 -9.16
N ALA A 23 -8.17 -2.27 -9.68
CA ALA A 23 -8.76 -3.37 -8.92
C ALA A 23 -9.09 -4.54 -9.84
N SER A 24 -8.71 -5.74 -9.43
CA SER A 24 -9.03 -7.04 -10.02
C SER A 24 -9.70 -7.92 -8.96
N HIS A 25 -9.88 -9.22 -9.25
CA HIS A 25 -10.37 -10.17 -8.24
C HIS A 25 -9.35 -10.45 -7.14
N HIS A 26 -8.04 -10.32 -7.43
CA HIS A 26 -6.96 -10.71 -6.52
C HIS A 26 -5.99 -9.57 -6.21
N ASP A 27 -6.16 -8.42 -6.86
CA ASP A 27 -5.22 -7.30 -6.76
C ASP A 27 -5.97 -5.99 -6.60
N MET A 28 -5.38 -5.06 -5.86
CA MET A 28 -5.89 -3.70 -5.79
C MET A 28 -4.75 -2.71 -5.56
N GLU A 29 -4.87 -1.55 -6.20
CA GLU A 29 -4.04 -0.39 -5.92
C GLU A 29 -4.92 0.81 -5.63
N SER A 30 -4.59 1.54 -4.57
CA SER A 30 -5.37 2.70 -4.15
C SER A 30 -4.49 3.79 -3.58
N LEU A 31 -4.86 5.03 -3.86
CA LEU A 31 -4.40 6.19 -3.11
C LEU A 31 -5.25 6.27 -1.85
N GLN A 32 -4.57 6.31 -0.72
CA GLN A 32 -5.18 6.48 0.59
C GLN A 32 -4.61 7.72 1.28
N GLN A 33 -5.32 8.19 2.30
CA GLN A 33 -4.90 9.33 3.08
C GLN A 33 -5.17 9.07 4.56
N CYS A 34 -4.18 9.41 5.38
CA CYS A 34 -4.33 9.38 6.82
C CYS A 34 -5.41 10.36 7.26
N THR A 35 -6.38 9.88 8.02
CA THR A 35 -7.50 10.68 8.54
C THR A 35 -7.04 11.76 9.53
N SER A 36 -5.96 11.49 10.27
CA SER A 36 -5.44 12.36 11.33
C SER A 36 -4.54 13.49 10.81
N CYS A 37 -3.52 13.18 10.01
CA CYS A 37 -2.51 14.14 9.53
C CYS A 37 -2.60 14.49 8.03
N GLY A 38 -3.45 13.82 7.27
CA GLY A 38 -3.62 14.09 5.84
C GLY A 38 -2.47 13.59 4.95
N THR A 39 -1.47 12.88 5.48
CA THR A 39 -0.41 12.28 4.67
C THR A 39 -0.98 11.26 3.69
N TYR A 40 -0.52 11.30 2.44
CA TYR A 40 -0.91 10.34 1.42
C TYR A 40 -0.10 9.05 1.52
N TRP A 41 -0.78 7.94 1.21
CA TRP A 41 -0.22 6.60 1.19
C TRP A 41 -0.62 5.90 -0.10
N PHE A 42 0.34 5.20 -0.71
CA PHE A 42 0.07 4.23 -1.74
C PHE A 42 -0.21 2.89 -1.08
N HIS A 43 -1.36 2.31 -1.37
CA HIS A 43 -1.74 0.98 -0.93
C HIS A 43 -1.76 0.03 -2.11
N ARG A 44 -1.03 -1.09 -1.98
CA ARG A 44 -1.06 -2.22 -2.90
C ARG A 44 -1.50 -3.46 -2.13
N PHE A 45 -2.48 -4.17 -2.65
CA PHE A 45 -2.99 -5.42 -2.11
C PHE A 45 -2.84 -6.53 -3.16
N HIS A 46 -2.47 -7.71 -2.69
CA HIS A 46 -2.42 -8.94 -3.48
C HIS A 46 -2.89 -10.14 -2.65
N GLU A 47 -3.75 -10.94 -3.24
CA GLU A 47 -4.14 -12.26 -2.74
C GLU A 47 -3.35 -13.33 -3.51
N ARG A 48 -2.48 -14.04 -2.80
CA ARG A 48 -1.78 -15.20 -3.33
C ARG A 48 -2.60 -16.45 -3.01
N ILE A 49 -3.14 -17.07 -4.05
CA ILE A 49 -3.88 -18.34 -3.94
C ILE A 49 -2.92 -19.52 -4.12
N ASP A 50 -2.75 -20.35 -3.09
CA ASP A 50 -2.08 -21.65 -3.20
C ASP A 50 -3.10 -22.79 -3.27
N TRP A 51 -3.42 -23.21 -4.49
CA TRP A 51 -4.31 -24.36 -4.74
C TRP A 51 -3.77 -25.71 -4.25
N THR A 52 -2.50 -25.80 -3.86
CA THR A 52 -1.85 -27.03 -3.41
C THR A 52 -2.04 -27.24 -1.92
N SER A 53 -1.81 -26.21 -1.10
CA SER A 53 -2.04 -26.26 0.35
C SER A 53 -3.47 -25.87 0.74
N GLY A 54 -4.14 -25.08 -0.11
CA GLY A 54 -5.42 -24.45 0.22
C GLY A 54 -5.27 -23.20 1.09
N ASP A 55 -4.05 -22.67 1.22
CA ASP A 55 -3.79 -21.42 1.94
C ASP A 55 -3.88 -20.24 0.97
N ASP A 56 -4.61 -19.20 1.38
CA ASP A 56 -4.67 -17.92 0.69
C ASP A 56 -3.94 -16.90 1.55
N ASP A 57 -2.83 -16.35 1.05
CA ASP A 57 -2.09 -15.30 1.74
C ASP A 57 -2.53 -13.93 1.22
N LEU A 58 -2.94 -13.07 2.14
CA LEU A 58 -3.40 -11.72 1.84
C LEU A 58 -2.28 -10.76 2.23
N THR A 59 -1.64 -10.15 1.23
CA THR A 59 -0.55 -9.22 1.47
C THR A 59 -0.94 -7.80 1.08
N SER A 60 -0.74 -6.86 2.00
CA SER A 60 -0.88 -5.44 1.75
C SER A 60 0.45 -4.72 1.97
N TRP A 61 0.77 -3.77 1.09
CA TRP A 61 1.88 -2.84 1.25
C TRP A 61 1.35 -1.41 1.36
N PHE A 62 1.91 -0.65 2.29
CA PHE A 62 1.61 0.75 2.52
C PHE A 62 2.89 1.56 2.42
N THR A 63 2.98 2.40 1.39
CA THR A 63 4.12 3.27 1.13
C THR A 63 3.72 4.73 1.33
N ALA A 64 4.43 5.44 2.21
CA ALA A 64 4.21 6.87 2.39
C ALA A 64 4.62 7.64 1.12
N LEU A 65 3.77 8.58 0.73
CA LEU A 65 3.99 9.45 -0.42
C LEU A 65 4.33 10.87 0.04
N THR A 66 5.03 11.62 -0.82
CA THR A 66 5.07 13.07 -0.67
C THR A 66 3.71 13.67 -1.04
N ASP A 67 3.47 14.91 -0.60
CA ASP A 67 2.24 15.61 -0.95
C ASP A 67 2.11 15.81 -2.46
N GLU A 68 3.20 16.04 -3.18
CA GLU A 68 3.20 16.18 -4.64
C GLU A 68 2.86 14.86 -5.35
N GLU A 69 3.39 13.73 -4.87
CA GLU A 69 3.08 12.40 -5.41
C GLU A 69 1.60 12.06 -5.18
N GLY A 70 1.10 12.25 -3.95
CA GLY A 70 -0.29 11.99 -3.61
C GLY A 70 -1.26 12.89 -4.38
N ALA A 71 -0.96 14.19 -4.49
CA ALA A 71 -1.77 15.13 -5.27
C ALA A 71 -1.82 14.75 -6.76
N ARG A 72 -0.71 14.28 -7.32
CA ARG A 72 -0.63 13.83 -8.72
C ARG A 72 -1.50 12.60 -8.96
N LEU A 73 -1.39 11.59 -8.10
CA LEU A 73 -2.22 10.37 -8.18
C LEU A 73 -3.71 10.67 -8.00
N ARG A 74 -4.05 11.64 -7.15
CA ARG A 74 -5.44 12.04 -6.92
C ARG A 74 -6.13 12.52 -8.20
N ILE A 75 -5.43 13.26 -9.07
CA ILE A 75 -5.99 13.86 -10.30
C ILE A 75 -5.70 13.07 -11.58
N MET A 76 -5.01 11.94 -11.49
CA MET A 76 -4.63 11.12 -12.65
C MET A 76 -5.85 10.72 -13.50
N THR A 77 -5.75 10.69 -14.82
CA THR A 77 -6.84 10.19 -15.68
C THR A 77 -6.61 8.70 -15.97
N GLU A 78 -7.69 7.91 -16.05
CA GLU A 78 -7.63 6.50 -16.46
C GLU A 78 -6.85 6.34 -17.78
N GLY A 79 -5.97 5.34 -17.85
CA GLY A 79 -5.14 5.06 -19.03
C GLY A 79 -3.80 5.81 -19.11
N ARG A 80 -3.40 6.57 -18.08
CA ARG A 80 -2.02 7.07 -17.95
C ARG A 80 -1.18 6.10 -17.12
N ASN A 81 -0.07 5.64 -17.70
CA ASN A 81 0.96 4.89 -16.99
C ASN A 81 1.86 5.87 -16.25
N GLU A 82 1.63 6.03 -14.95
CA GLU A 82 2.54 6.81 -14.12
C GLU A 82 3.72 5.95 -13.69
N ASP A 83 4.92 6.53 -13.70
CA ASP A 83 6.11 5.84 -13.23
C ASP A 83 6.08 5.72 -11.70
N LEU A 84 5.72 4.52 -11.24
CA LEU A 84 5.67 4.12 -9.84
C LEU A 84 6.88 3.27 -9.43
N SER A 85 7.92 3.19 -10.26
CA SER A 85 9.11 2.36 -10.00
C SER A 85 9.80 2.71 -8.69
N PHE A 86 9.70 3.96 -8.24
CA PHE A 86 10.25 4.41 -6.95
C PHE A 86 9.67 3.64 -5.75
N LEU A 87 8.47 3.06 -5.84
CA LEU A 87 7.85 2.29 -4.76
C LEU A 87 8.64 1.02 -4.44
N THR A 88 9.33 0.44 -5.44
CA THR A 88 10.11 -0.80 -5.29
C THR A 88 11.32 -0.67 -4.37
N THR A 89 11.75 0.57 -4.07
CA THR A 89 12.91 0.87 -3.22
C THR A 89 12.55 1.81 -2.08
N ARG A 90 11.27 2.17 -1.93
CA ARG A 90 10.81 3.07 -0.86
C ARG A 90 10.36 2.27 0.36
N PRO A 91 10.93 2.56 1.55
CA PRO A 91 10.54 1.87 2.77
C PRO A 91 9.03 1.88 2.99
N SER A 92 8.47 0.69 3.18
CA SER A 92 7.03 0.45 3.25
C SER A 92 6.68 -0.37 4.49
N TRP A 93 5.43 -0.29 4.91
CA TRP A 93 4.84 -1.28 5.80
C TRP A 93 4.25 -2.39 4.96
N MET A 94 4.39 -3.62 5.44
CA MET A 94 3.80 -4.80 4.86
C MET A 94 2.98 -5.51 5.92
N ASP A 95 1.79 -5.92 5.56
CA ASP A 95 0.85 -6.68 6.39
C ASP A 95 0.48 -7.96 5.64
N ASP A 96 0.88 -9.10 6.19
CA ASP A 96 0.69 -10.46 5.66
C ASP A 96 0.32 -11.41 6.81
N HIS A 97 0.27 -12.72 6.55
CA HIS A 97 -0.01 -13.71 7.60
C HIS A 97 1.00 -13.70 8.77
N ASP A 98 2.25 -13.26 8.53
CA ASP A 98 3.31 -13.16 9.54
C ASP A 98 3.19 -11.87 10.38
N GLY A 99 2.30 -10.96 9.97
CA GLY A 99 1.94 -9.73 10.64
C GLY A 99 2.70 -8.50 10.13
N VAL A 100 2.42 -7.37 10.76
CA VAL A 100 2.88 -6.06 10.27
C VAL A 100 4.37 -5.84 10.51
N ARG A 101 5.13 -5.56 9.43
CA ARG A 101 6.58 -5.29 9.48
C ARG A 101 7.07 -4.29 8.44
N ARG A 102 8.29 -3.80 8.63
CA ARG A 102 8.97 -2.90 7.68
C ARG A 102 9.67 -3.69 6.58
N VAL A 103 9.59 -3.18 5.36
CA VAL A 103 10.30 -3.68 4.18
C VAL A 103 10.91 -2.53 3.39
N ASP A 104 11.91 -2.81 2.57
CA ASP A 104 12.64 -1.79 1.80
C ASP A 104 11.89 -1.31 0.55
N GLY A 105 10.77 -1.93 0.20
CA GLY A 105 9.98 -1.60 -0.98
C GLY A 105 8.65 -2.34 -1.05
N ALA A 106 7.72 -1.79 -1.84
CA ALA A 106 6.53 -2.50 -2.28
C ALA A 106 6.81 -3.07 -3.69
N PRO A 107 6.69 -4.39 -3.91
CA PRO A 107 7.00 -5.02 -5.19
C PRO A 107 6.06 -4.51 -6.27
N ASP A 108 6.61 -4.22 -7.45
CA ASP A 108 5.82 -3.99 -8.66
C ASP A 108 5.37 -5.35 -9.20
N HIS A 109 4.07 -5.53 -9.40
CA HIS A 109 3.49 -6.81 -9.82
C HIS A 109 3.85 -8.01 -8.90
N PRO A 110 3.38 -8.05 -7.64
CA PRO A 110 3.75 -9.07 -6.64
C PRO A 110 3.47 -10.53 -7.01
N TRP A 111 2.74 -10.79 -8.10
CA TRP A 111 2.43 -12.12 -8.62
C TRP A 111 3.52 -12.71 -9.52
N SER A 112 4.56 -11.94 -9.90
CA SER A 112 5.58 -12.34 -10.88
C SER A 112 6.76 -13.09 -10.28
#